data_AF-A0A2A4QLY2-F1
#
_entry.id   AF-A0A2A4QLY2-F1
#
_cell.length_a   1.000
_cell.length_b   1.000
_cell.length_c   1.000
_cell.angle_alpha   90.00
_cell.angle_beta   90.00
_cell.angle_gamma   90.00
#
_symmetry.space_group_name_H-M   'P 1'
#
loop_
_entity.id
_entity.type
_entity.pdbx_description
1 polymer ?
#
loop_
_entity_poly.entity_id
_entity_poly.type
_entity_poly.pdbx_seq_one_letter_code
_entity_poly.pdbx_strand_id
1 'polypeptide(L)'
;MTRSKTAAMICHGLAIFPMLMGGLVYALRDSYMSYHAAATNYDWQELKPGMQMLFRAMLNGAGSLMLLIALILILLLFIPFRASERWSFWAIPLIGISAILIPLRAAVLIDLNTHANPPWLWLLLVIGLFLSGLALSYKK
;
A
#
# COMPACT_ATOMS: atom_id res chain seq x y z
N MET A 1 16.68 22.09 -2.82
CA MET A 1 16.36 21.30 -1.60
C MET A 1 17.64 20.94 -0.88
N THR A 2 17.64 20.86 0.45
CA THR A 2 18.80 20.35 1.22
C THR A 2 18.98 18.86 0.99
N ARG A 3 20.17 18.31 1.27
CA ARG A 3 20.44 16.86 1.13
C ARG A 3 19.45 16.02 1.95
N SER A 4 19.09 16.48 3.15
CA SER A 4 18.11 15.80 4.00
C SER A 4 16.71 15.80 3.40
N LYS A 5 16.26 16.91 2.81
CA LYS A 5 14.97 16.98 2.12
C LYS A 5 14.92 16.10 0.87
N THR A 6 16.02 16.00 0.13
CA THR A 6 16.11 15.05 -0.99
C THR A 6 16.02 13.61 -0.50
N ALA A 7 16.73 13.26 0.59
CA ALA A 7 16.65 11.94 1.19
C ALA A 7 15.23 11.62 1.70
N ALA A 8 14.56 12.60 2.33
CA ALA A 8 13.16 12.47 2.73
C ALA A 8 12.22 12.21 1.54
N MET A 9 12.42 12.93 0.43
CA MET A 9 11.67 12.73 -0.80
C MET A 9 11.87 11.31 -1.36
N ILE A 10 13.10 10.81 -1.33
CA ILE A 10 13.43 9.44 -1.77
C ILE A 10 12.75 8.41 -0.85
N CYS A 11 12.82 8.57 0.47
CA CYS A 11 12.13 7.67 1.40
C CYS A 11 10.62 7.61 1.15
N HIS A 12 9.97 8.76 0.99
CA HIS A 12 8.54 8.79 0.64
C HIS A 12 8.26 8.17 -0.73
N GLY A 13 9.08 8.46 -1.74
CA GLY A 13 8.96 7.85 -3.06
C GLY A 13 9.07 6.32 -3.03
N LEU A 14 10.05 5.78 -2.30
CA LEU A 14 10.23 4.36 -2.10
C LEU A 14 9.07 3.71 -1.32
N ALA A 15 8.43 4.45 -0.41
CA ALA A 15 7.23 3.98 0.29
C ALA A 15 5.99 3.94 -0.62
N ILE A 16 5.83 4.96 -1.47
CA ILE A 16 4.68 5.09 -2.38
C ILE A 16 4.77 4.11 -3.55
N PHE A 17 5.97 3.79 -4.03
CA PHE A 17 6.18 2.87 -5.16
C PHE A 17 5.47 1.51 -5.02
N PRO A 18 5.65 0.74 -3.92
CA PRO A 18 4.93 -0.52 -3.74
C PRO A 18 3.42 -0.34 -3.57
N MET A 19 2.95 0.80 -3.06
CA MET A 19 1.51 1.13 -3.03
C MET A 19 0.95 1.29 -4.45
N LEU A 20 1.69 2.00 -5.32
CA LEU A 20 1.33 2.20 -6.71
C LEU A 20 1.29 0.87 -7.47
N MET A 21 2.36 0.07 -7.36
CA MET A 21 2.48 -1.21 -8.05
C MET A 21 1.48 -2.24 -7.50
N GLY A 22 1.38 -2.37 -6.18
CA GLY A 22 0.42 -3.26 -5.53
C GLY A 22 -1.02 -2.86 -5.85
N GLY A 23 -1.34 -1.57 -5.79
CA GLY A 23 -2.64 -1.05 -6.20
C GLY A 23 -2.99 -1.42 -7.63
N LEU A 24 -2.07 -1.23 -8.57
CA LEU A 24 -2.27 -1.60 -9.98
C LEU A 24 -2.46 -3.11 -10.18
N VAL A 25 -1.62 -3.94 -9.54
CA VAL A 25 -1.70 -5.40 -9.65
C VAL A 25 -3.04 -5.92 -9.13
N TYR A 26 -3.53 -5.39 -8.01
CA TYR A 26 -4.81 -5.82 -7.44
C TYR A 26 -6.01 -5.22 -8.19
N ALA A 27 -5.91 -3.98 -8.69
CA ALA A 27 -6.98 -3.31 -9.43
C ALA A 27 -7.32 -4.04 -10.74
N LEU A 28 -6.32 -4.66 -11.37
CA LEU A 28 -6.43 -5.35 -12.66
C LEU A 28 -6.48 -6.87 -12.51
N ARG A 29 -6.72 -7.38 -11.30
CA ARG A 29 -6.66 -8.82 -11.05
C ARG A 29 -7.93 -9.51 -11.50
N ASP A 30 -7.78 -10.64 -12.19
CA ASP A 30 -8.92 -11.42 -12.68
C ASP A 30 -9.19 -12.70 -11.87
N SER A 31 -8.28 -13.06 -10.96
CA SER A 31 -8.35 -14.29 -10.17
C SER A 31 -7.54 -14.21 -8.89
N TYR A 32 -7.71 -15.20 -8.03
CA TYR A 32 -6.91 -15.38 -6.83
C TYR A 32 -5.39 -15.29 -7.08
N MET A 33 -4.70 -14.81 -6.05
CA MET A 33 -3.26 -15.07 -5.89
C MET A 33 -3.10 -16.34 -5.05
N SER A 34 -1.92 -16.96 -5.09
CA SER A 34 -1.65 -18.24 -4.41
C SER A 34 -2.09 -18.26 -2.94
N TYR A 35 -1.84 -17.17 -2.19
CA TYR A 35 -2.24 -17.09 -0.79
C TYR A 35 -3.76 -17.02 -0.58
N HIS A 36 -4.53 -16.52 -1.55
CA HIS A 36 -6.00 -16.52 -1.47
C HIS A 36 -6.56 -17.93 -1.64
N ALA A 37 -6.00 -18.71 -2.56
CA ALA A 37 -6.35 -20.13 -2.71
C ALA A 37 -6.01 -20.90 -1.42
N ALA A 38 -4.82 -20.67 -0.86
CA ALA A 38 -4.44 -21.26 0.43
C ALA A 38 -5.35 -20.85 1.60
N ALA A 39 -5.87 -19.62 1.59
CA ALA A 39 -6.76 -19.13 2.64
C ALA A 39 -8.18 -19.72 2.54
N THR A 40 -8.61 -20.05 1.33
CA THR A 40 -9.98 -20.53 1.06
C THR A 40 -10.06 -22.04 0.85
N ASN A 41 -8.93 -22.72 0.64
CA ASN A 41 -8.82 -24.11 0.20
C ASN A 41 -9.51 -24.39 -1.15
N TYR A 42 -9.68 -23.36 -1.98
CA TYR A 42 -10.24 -23.48 -3.32
C TYR A 42 -9.37 -22.76 -4.33
N ASP A 43 -9.09 -23.44 -5.44
CA ASP A 43 -8.59 -22.79 -6.63
C ASP A 43 -9.68 -21.90 -7.24
N TRP A 44 -9.26 -20.88 -7.99
CA TRP A 44 -10.19 -19.90 -8.55
C TRP A 44 -11.33 -20.54 -9.36
N GLN A 45 -11.04 -21.59 -10.13
CA GLN A 45 -12.01 -22.27 -10.99
C GLN A 45 -13.00 -23.16 -10.23
N GLU A 46 -12.70 -23.50 -8.98
CA GLU A 46 -13.57 -24.32 -8.14
C GLU A 46 -14.68 -23.49 -7.48
N LEU A 47 -14.52 -22.16 -7.45
CA LEU A 47 -15.50 -21.24 -6.93
C LEU A 47 -16.72 -21.13 -7.83
N LYS A 48 -17.89 -20.98 -7.22
CA LYS A 48 -19.11 -20.62 -7.96
C LYS A 48 -18.93 -19.26 -8.67
N PRO A 49 -19.50 -19.05 -9.86
CA PRO A 49 -19.33 -17.80 -10.62
C PRO A 49 -19.67 -16.52 -9.83
N GLY A 50 -20.69 -16.55 -8.97
CA GLY A 50 -21.04 -15.42 -8.11
C GLY A 50 -19.96 -15.10 -7.06
N MET A 51 -19.29 -16.12 -6.52
CA MET A 51 -18.17 -15.92 -5.59
C MET A 51 -16.94 -15.37 -6.32
N GLN A 52 -16.62 -15.87 -7.51
CA GLN A 52 -15.57 -15.31 -8.37
C GLN A 52 -15.82 -13.82 -8.63
N MET A 53 -17.04 -13.46 -9.01
CA MET A 53 -17.39 -12.05 -9.25
C MET A 53 -17.24 -11.18 -7.99
N LEU A 54 -17.71 -11.67 -6.84
CA LEU A 54 -17.60 -10.95 -5.57
C LEU A 54 -16.13 -10.73 -5.17
N PHE A 55 -15.31 -11.79 -5.17
CA PHE A 55 -13.91 -11.68 -4.80
C PHE A 55 -13.11 -10.82 -5.78
N ARG A 56 -13.38 -10.92 -7.09
CA ARG A 56 -12.77 -10.03 -8.09
C ARG A 56 -13.13 -8.57 -7.81
N ALA A 57 -14.39 -8.27 -7.51
CA ALA A 57 -14.81 -6.92 -7.14
C ALA A 57 -14.10 -6.40 -5.88
N MET A 58 -13.91 -7.26 -4.86
CA MET A 58 -13.19 -6.90 -3.64
C MET A 58 -11.69 -6.63 -3.90
N LEU A 59 -11.03 -7.51 -4.67
CA LEU A 59 -9.63 -7.33 -5.06
C LEU A 59 -9.45 -6.04 -5.86
N ASN A 60 -10.28 -5.84 -6.88
CA ASN A 60 -10.18 -4.69 -7.77
C ASN A 60 -10.51 -3.39 -7.04
N GLY A 61 -11.51 -3.41 -6.17
CA GLY A 61 -11.88 -2.27 -5.33
C GLY A 61 -10.76 -1.88 -4.36
N ALA A 62 -10.19 -2.86 -3.64
CA ALA A 62 -9.08 -2.61 -2.72
C ALA A 62 -7.83 -2.11 -3.45
N GLY A 63 -7.49 -2.72 -4.58
CA GLY A 63 -6.38 -2.29 -5.44
C GLY A 63 -6.59 -0.88 -6.00
N SER A 64 -7.79 -0.57 -6.48
CA SER A 64 -8.13 0.75 -7.04
C SER A 64 -8.05 1.85 -5.98
N LEU A 65 -8.51 1.58 -4.75
CA LEU A 65 -8.38 2.54 -3.65
C LEU A 65 -6.92 2.77 -3.27
N MET A 66 -6.10 1.71 -3.19
CA MET A 66 -4.67 1.85 -2.94
C MET A 66 -3.97 2.63 -4.05
N LEU A 67 -4.34 2.38 -5.31
CA LEU A 67 -3.84 3.11 -6.48
C LEU A 67 -4.20 4.60 -6.41
N LEU A 68 -5.46 4.93 -6.08
CA LEU A 68 -5.89 6.32 -5.86
C LEU A 68 -5.06 7.01 -4.77
N ILE A 69 -4.86 6.35 -3.63
CA ILE A 69 -4.06 6.90 -2.54
C ILE A 69 -2.62 7.12 -2.97
N ALA A 70 -2.01 6.17 -3.70
CA ALA A 70 -0.66 6.32 -4.22
C ALA A 70 -0.54 7.54 -5.15
N LEU A 71 -1.52 7.76 -6.04
CA LEU A 71 -1.56 8.94 -6.92
C LEU A 71 -1.70 10.25 -6.12
N ILE A 72 -2.55 10.28 -5.09
CA ILE A 72 -2.67 11.44 -4.18
C ILE A 72 -1.34 11.73 -3.50
N LEU A 73 -0.66 10.70 -2.98
CA LEU A 73 0.63 10.84 -2.32
C LEU A 73 1.73 11.30 -3.28
N ILE A 74 1.72 10.85 -4.53
CA ILE A 74 2.60 11.37 -5.60
C ILE A 74 2.36 12.88 -5.76
N LEU A 75 1.11 13.31 -5.91
CA LEU A 75 0.80 14.74 -6.05
C LEU A 75 1.29 15.56 -4.83
N LEU A 76 1.06 15.06 -3.62
CA LEU A 76 1.55 15.68 -2.38
C LEU A 76 3.08 15.74 -2.33
N LEU A 77 3.76 14.69 -2.79
CA LEU A 77 5.22 14.62 -2.80
C LEU A 77 5.85 15.55 -3.85
N PHE A 78 5.21 15.70 -5.01
CA PHE A 78 5.75 16.50 -6.12
C PHE A 78 5.36 17.98 -6.08
N ILE A 79 4.24 18.34 -5.44
CA ILE A 79 3.75 19.72 -5.39
C ILE A 79 4.07 20.36 -4.02
N PRO A 80 3.30 20.16 -2.93
CA PRO A 80 3.53 20.88 -1.68
C PRO A 80 4.83 20.46 -0.97
N PHE A 81 5.23 19.18 -1.02
CA PHE A 81 6.48 18.75 -0.38
C PHE A 81 7.72 19.37 -1.03
N ARG A 82 7.76 19.43 -2.36
CA ARG A 82 8.83 20.13 -3.10
C ARG A 82 8.86 21.62 -2.81
N ALA A 83 7.69 22.23 -2.65
CA ALA A 83 7.55 23.62 -2.20
C ALA A 83 7.92 23.82 -0.72
N SER A 84 8.29 22.76 0.01
CA SER A 84 8.61 22.79 1.44
C SER A 84 7.45 23.25 2.34
N GLU A 85 6.22 23.02 1.90
CA GLU A 85 5.02 23.28 2.69
C GLU A 85 4.97 22.32 3.89
N ARG A 86 5.12 22.86 5.10
CA ARG A 86 5.34 22.05 6.33
C ARG A 86 4.19 21.09 6.64
N TRP A 87 2.96 21.40 6.25
CA TRP A 87 1.81 20.51 6.47
C TRP A 87 1.96 19.20 5.67
N SER A 88 2.62 19.24 4.50
CA SER A 88 2.82 18.06 3.65
C SER A 88 3.74 17.02 4.29
N PHE A 89 4.65 17.46 5.19
CA PHE A 89 5.57 16.57 5.89
C PHE A 89 4.82 15.58 6.77
N TRP A 90 3.69 15.99 7.35
CA TRP A 90 2.80 15.12 8.14
C TRP A 90 1.72 14.46 7.29
N ALA A 91 1.16 15.16 6.30
CA ALA A 91 0.07 14.62 5.49
C ALA A 91 0.49 13.34 4.74
N ILE A 92 1.67 13.32 4.13
CA ILE A 92 2.18 12.18 3.38
C ILE A 92 2.28 10.90 4.25
N PRO A 93 3.03 10.89 5.37
CA PRO A 93 3.12 9.70 6.20
C PRO A 93 1.80 9.36 6.89
N LEU A 94 0.97 10.33 7.30
CA LEU A 94 -0.31 10.04 7.94
C LEU A 94 -1.26 9.30 6.98
N ILE A 95 -1.42 9.80 5.76
CA ILE A 95 -2.24 9.17 4.73
C ILE A 95 -1.65 7.82 4.33
N GLY A 96 -0.34 7.77 4.05
CA GLY A 96 0.34 6.55 3.62
C GLY A 96 0.30 5.43 4.64
N ILE A 97 0.62 5.71 5.91
CA ILE A 97 0.58 4.71 6.99
C ILE A 97 -0.87 4.25 7.23
N SER A 98 -1.84 5.17 7.28
CA SER A 98 -3.25 4.81 7.47
C SER A 98 -3.75 3.88 6.36
N ALA A 99 -3.36 4.15 5.11
CA ALA A 99 -3.70 3.31 3.98
C ALA A 99 -3.07 1.91 4.06
N ILE A 100 -1.83 1.80 4.56
CA ILE A 100 -1.11 0.53 4.72
C ILE A 100 -1.63 -0.30 5.90
N LEU A 101 -2.11 0.34 6.98
CA LEU A 101 -2.64 -0.37 8.14
C LEU A 101 -3.87 -1.23 7.80
N ILE A 102 -4.67 -0.82 6.82
CA ILE A 102 -5.86 -1.56 6.36
C ILE A 102 -5.49 -2.95 5.80
N PRO A 103 -4.69 -3.07 4.72
CA PRO A 103 -4.27 -4.37 4.21
C PRO A 103 -3.34 -5.11 5.16
N LEU A 104 -2.54 -4.42 5.98
CA LEU A 104 -1.72 -5.08 7.01
C LEU A 104 -2.60 -5.83 8.00
N ARG A 105 -3.64 -5.18 8.54
CA ARG A 105 -4.60 -5.82 9.44
C ARG A 105 -5.28 -7.02 8.79
N ALA A 106 -5.73 -6.87 7.53
CA ALA A 106 -6.40 -7.95 6.80
C ALA A 106 -5.46 -9.15 6.58
N ALA A 107 -4.22 -8.90 6.18
CA ALA A 107 -3.24 -9.94 5.92
C ALA A 107 -2.81 -10.66 7.21
N VAL A 108 -2.60 -9.94 8.31
CA VAL A 108 -2.32 -10.54 9.63
C VAL A 108 -3.51 -11.40 10.10
N LEU A 109 -4.74 -10.92 9.90
CA LEU A 109 -5.91 -11.72 10.25
C LEU A 109 -5.98 -13.03 9.46
N ILE A 110 -5.65 -13.02 8.17
CA ILE A 110 -5.58 -14.22 7.33
C ILE A 110 -4.46 -15.16 7.80
N ASP A 111 -3.27 -14.63 8.03
CA ASP A 111 -2.08 -15.38 8.46
C ASP A 111 -2.30 -16.09 9.82
N LEU A 112 -3.03 -15.44 10.74
CA LEU A 112 -3.32 -16.01 12.06
C LEU A 112 -4.44 -17.05 12.06
N ASN A 113 -5.32 -17.06 11.06
CA ASN A 113 -6.54 -17.88 11.06
C ASN A 113 -6.60 -18.91 9.91
N THR A 114 -5.59 -18.95 9.05
CA THR A 114 -5.53 -19.86 7.89
C THR A 114 -4.12 -20.41 7.70
N HIS A 115 -3.94 -21.35 6.78
CA HIS A 115 -2.61 -21.85 6.39
C HIS A 115 -1.95 -21.00 5.29
N ALA A 116 -2.57 -19.89 4.89
CA ALA A 116 -2.00 -18.99 3.90
C ALA A 116 -0.83 -18.19 4.50
N ASN A 117 0.09 -17.79 3.63
CA ASN A 117 1.23 -16.94 4.00
C ASN A 117 1.20 -15.65 3.15
N PRO A 118 0.32 -14.68 3.49
CA PRO A 118 0.26 -13.41 2.79
C PRO A 118 1.54 -12.59 3.05
N PRO A 119 2.07 -11.85 2.06
CA PRO A 119 3.37 -11.18 2.16
C PRO A 119 3.33 -9.86 2.94
N TRP A 120 2.81 -9.87 4.17
CA TRP A 120 2.51 -8.67 4.95
C TRP A 120 3.73 -8.01 5.61
N LEU A 121 4.83 -8.74 5.82
CA LEU A 121 6.05 -8.20 6.45
C LEU A 121 6.63 -7.00 5.69
N TRP A 122 6.55 -7.01 4.36
CA TRP A 122 7.04 -5.90 3.52
C TRP A 122 6.28 -4.59 3.78
N LEU A 123 5.04 -4.65 4.26
CA LEU A 123 4.26 -3.46 4.62
C LEU A 123 4.87 -2.71 5.82
N LEU A 124 5.56 -3.41 6.74
CA LEU A 124 6.27 -2.78 7.84
C LEU A 124 7.45 -1.93 7.34
N LEU A 125 8.14 -2.39 6.28
CA LEU A 125 9.20 -1.61 5.65
C LEU A 125 8.65 -0.33 5.00
N VAL A 126 7.46 -0.40 4.38
CA VAL A 126 6.77 0.78 3.84
C VAL A 126 6.47 1.80 4.95
N ILE A 127 5.96 1.34 6.10
CA ILE A 127 5.75 2.20 7.28
C ILE A 127 7.07 2.82 7.74
N GLY A 128 8.14 2.02 7.85
CA GLY A 128 9.48 2.49 8.23
C GLY A 128 10.03 3.56 7.28
N LEU A 129 9.77 3.44 5.98
CA LEU A 129 10.14 4.45 4.98
C LEU A 129 9.35 5.76 5.15
N PHE A 130 8.05 5.69 5.43
CA PHE A 130 7.25 6.90 5.73
C PHE A 130 7.76 7.61 6.99
N LEU A 131 8.06 6.88 8.06
CA LEU A 131 8.61 7.44 9.29
C LEU A 131 10.02 8.03 9.09
N SER A 132 10.87 7.36 8.32
CA SER A 132 12.19 7.85 7.96
C SER A 132 12.10 9.14 7.14
N GLY A 133 11.20 9.20 6.16
CA GLY A 133 10.92 10.40 5.36
C GLY A 133 10.46 11.58 6.22
N LEU A 134 9.56 11.33 7.17
CA LEU A 134 9.12 12.33 8.13
C LEU A 134 10.30 12.88 8.97
N ALA A 135 11.10 11.99 9.56
CA ALA A 135 12.24 12.40 10.39
C ALA A 135 13.28 13.22 9.60
N LEU A 136 13.54 12.85 8.35
CA LEU A 136 14.48 13.55 7.46
C LEU A 136 13.93 14.90 6.98
N SER A 137 12.60 15.06 6.88
CA SER A 137 11.96 16.33 6.48
C SER A 137 12.25 17.48 7.44
N TYR A 138 12.54 17.19 8.71
CA TYR A 138 12.83 18.19 9.75
C TYR A 138 14.32 18.41 10.04
N LYS A 139 15.20 17.58 9.50
CA LYS A 139 16.65 17.79 9.62
C LYS A 139 17.09 18.96 8.71
N LYS A 140 17.95 19.82 9.25
CA LYS A 140 18.53 20.97 8.55
C LYS A 140 19.41 20.51 7.39
#